data_AF-A0A7V2S355-F1
#
_entry.id   AF-A0A7V2S355-F1
#
_cell.length_a   1.000
_cell.length_b   1.000
_cell.length_c   1.000
_cell.angle_alpha   90.00
_cell.angle_beta   90.00
_cell.angle_gamma   90.00
#
_symmetry.space_group_name_H-M   'P 1'
#
loop_
_entity.id
_entity.type
_entity.pdbx_description
1 polymer ?
#
loop_
_entity_poly.entity_id
_entity_poly.type
_entity_poly.pdbx_seq_one_letter_code
_entity_poly.pdbx_strand_id
1 'polypeptide(L)'
;MQTGHHSSIFKGSTLSGVVALFLVAMWLALAGCQPKKDTGDAPLARVGDTYLYVNDLKGLIPQGASPRDSLLFCQSYINKWVHTQLLLQQAEKNLPEEKLDFKKRLEEYRNALIIYQYETEYVRQNMDTVVTEKEINDYYNSHLKDFQLKENIVKVIYAILDRKREDAPQLEKTFWKIFHLPDSVLLDSLENFAPVMAENFSTDTNTWIPFNRLLKVIPIETYNQSLYLKNHRIIKLK
;
A
#
# COMPACT_ATOMS: atom_id res chain seq x y z
N MET A 1 46.02 92.05 47.35
CA MET A 1 47.03 92.39 46.34
C MET A 1 47.87 91.15 46.06
N GLN A 2 47.58 90.45 44.97
CA GLN A 2 48.59 89.75 44.16
C GLN A 2 47.92 89.36 42.83
N THR A 3 48.59 89.75 41.77
CA THR A 3 48.22 89.68 40.35
C THR A 3 48.72 88.38 39.72
N GLY A 4 48.03 87.85 38.69
CA GLY A 4 48.66 86.88 37.78
C GLY A 4 47.74 86.12 36.84
N HIS A 5 47.60 86.64 35.61
CA HIS A 5 47.37 85.99 34.30
C HIS A 5 47.01 84.49 34.21
N HIS A 6 46.01 84.16 33.36
CA HIS A 6 46.19 83.18 32.27
C HIS A 6 45.11 83.27 31.15
N SER A 7 45.59 83.57 29.94
CA SER A 7 45.20 83.15 28.58
C SER A 7 43.79 82.61 28.25
N SER A 8 43.20 83.24 27.23
CA SER A 8 42.17 82.71 26.32
C SER A 8 42.63 81.49 25.51
N ILE A 9 41.80 80.44 25.35
CA ILE A 9 41.81 79.58 24.14
C ILE A 9 40.38 79.11 23.79
N PHE A 10 40.04 79.36 22.53
CA PHE A 10 38.89 78.93 21.72
C PHE A 10 38.75 77.40 21.62
N LYS A 11 37.53 76.85 21.57
CA LYS A 11 37.25 75.58 20.87
C LYS A 11 35.78 75.47 20.46
N GLY A 12 35.53 75.74 19.18
CA GLY A 12 34.34 75.25 18.48
C GLY A 12 34.57 73.80 18.06
N SER A 13 33.74 72.87 18.52
CA SER A 13 33.85 71.45 18.15
C SER A 13 32.55 70.67 18.28
N THR A 14 31.40 71.26 17.96
CA THR A 14 30.09 70.55 17.99
C THR A 14 29.55 70.20 16.62
N LEU A 15 30.01 70.87 15.54
CA LEU A 15 29.48 70.65 14.19
C LEU A 15 30.07 69.41 13.48
N SER A 16 31.35 69.10 13.73
CA SER A 16 32.05 68.00 13.06
C SER A 16 31.59 66.61 13.53
N GLY A 17 31.18 66.48 14.80
CA GLY A 17 30.67 65.22 15.36
C GLY A 17 29.30 64.82 14.83
N VAL A 18 28.41 65.80 14.57
CA VAL A 18 27.07 65.54 14.04
C VAL A 18 27.13 65.09 12.59
N VAL A 19 27.99 65.71 11.78
CA VAL A 19 28.21 65.31 10.37
C VAL A 19 28.82 63.91 10.29
N ALA A 20 29.76 63.58 11.18
CA ALA A 20 30.32 62.22 11.26
C ALA A 20 29.24 61.18 11.65
N LEU A 21 28.33 61.52 12.56
CA LEU A 21 27.24 60.63 12.97
C LEU A 21 26.24 60.37 11.82
N PHE A 22 25.92 61.41 11.04
CA PHE A 22 25.05 61.27 9.86
C PHE A 22 25.70 60.47 8.74
N LEU A 23 27.02 60.64 8.51
CA LEU A 23 27.75 59.85 7.52
C LEU A 23 27.86 58.38 7.91
N VAL A 24 28.05 58.06 9.20
CA VAL A 24 28.06 56.68 9.70
C VAL A 24 26.68 56.05 9.60
N ALA A 25 25.60 56.78 9.92
CA ALA A 25 24.23 56.30 9.77
C ALA A 25 23.85 56.05 8.30
N MET A 26 24.31 56.92 7.39
CA MET A 26 24.10 56.76 5.95
C MET A 26 24.91 55.57 5.37
N TRP A 27 26.09 55.27 5.92
CA TRP A 27 26.88 54.11 5.51
C TRP A 27 26.30 52.79 6.04
N LEU A 28 25.71 52.80 7.25
CA LEU A 28 24.95 51.67 7.80
C LEU A 28 23.66 51.38 7.01
N ALA A 29 23.00 52.42 6.48
CA ALA A 29 21.81 52.26 5.63
C ALA A 29 22.13 51.63 4.25
N LEU A 30 23.36 51.78 3.75
CA LEU A 30 23.80 51.19 2.47
C LEU A 30 24.32 49.75 2.61
N ALA A 31 24.59 49.27 3.83
CA ALA A 31 25.09 47.91 4.09
C ALA A 31 23.98 46.83 4.13
N GLY A 32 22.71 47.21 4.00
CA GLY A 32 21.55 46.29 4.15
C GLY A 32 21.12 45.54 2.88
N CYS A 33 21.61 45.89 1.69
CA CYS A 33 21.30 45.16 0.46
C CYS A 33 22.37 44.11 0.16
N GLN A 34 22.22 42.92 0.75
CA GLN A 34 22.88 41.73 0.20
C GLN A 34 22.05 41.21 -0.99
N PRO A 35 22.57 41.23 -2.23
CA PRO A 35 21.93 40.49 -3.31
C PRO A 35 21.92 39.01 -2.95
N LYS A 36 20.73 38.40 -2.98
CA LYS A 36 20.51 36.96 -2.79
C LYS A 36 21.53 36.23 -3.67
N LYS A 37 22.40 35.41 -3.06
CA LYS A 37 23.33 34.53 -3.78
C LYS A 37 22.52 33.71 -4.79
N ASP A 38 22.77 33.93 -6.07
CA ASP A 38 22.45 32.95 -7.12
C ASP A 38 23.26 31.69 -6.80
N THR A 39 22.65 30.76 -6.07
CA THR A 39 22.96 29.34 -6.26
C THR A 39 22.71 29.11 -7.74
N GLY A 40 23.72 28.73 -8.53
CA GLY A 40 23.69 28.68 -10.00
C GLY A 40 22.66 27.75 -10.67
N ASP A 41 21.54 27.50 -10.01
CA ASP A 41 20.35 26.86 -10.53
C ASP A 41 19.43 27.91 -11.15
N ALA A 42 19.21 27.84 -12.46
CA ALA A 42 18.27 28.71 -13.14
C ALA A 42 16.85 28.52 -12.55
N PRO A 43 16.15 29.61 -12.15
CA PRO A 43 14.77 29.51 -11.68
C PRO A 43 13.86 29.12 -12.85
N LEU A 44 12.97 28.16 -12.61
CA LEU A 44 12.01 27.65 -13.59
C LEU A 44 10.68 28.40 -13.56
N ALA A 45 10.28 28.88 -12.38
CA ALA A 45 9.08 29.70 -12.19
C ALA A 45 9.22 30.58 -10.95
N ARG A 46 8.44 31.66 -10.90
CA ARG A 46 8.40 32.60 -9.77
C ARG A 46 6.96 33.06 -9.53
N VAL A 47 6.54 33.09 -8.26
CA VAL A 47 5.29 33.70 -7.81
C VAL A 47 5.59 34.60 -6.61
N GLY A 48 5.46 35.91 -6.78
CA GLY A 48 5.85 36.88 -5.75
C GLY A 48 7.34 36.80 -5.42
N ASP A 49 7.67 36.43 -4.18
CA ASP A 49 9.06 36.25 -3.71
C ASP A 49 9.49 34.78 -3.60
N THR A 50 8.61 33.85 -4.01
CA THR A 50 8.87 32.41 -4.04
C THR A 50 9.33 31.98 -5.42
N TYR A 51 10.37 31.13 -5.46
CA TYR A 51 11.00 30.65 -6.68
C TYR A 51 10.97 29.12 -6.69
N LEU A 52 10.78 28.54 -7.87
CA LEU A 52 10.93 27.11 -8.13
C LEU A 52 12.22 26.90 -8.93
N TYR A 53 13.10 26.01 -8.47
CA TYR A 53 14.39 25.73 -9.09
C TYR A 53 14.41 24.36 -9.76
N VAL A 54 15.39 24.14 -10.64
CA VAL A 54 15.62 22.84 -11.29
C VAL A 54 15.82 21.72 -10.26
N ASN A 55 16.49 22.01 -9.14
CA ASN A 55 16.74 21.02 -8.11
C ASN A 55 15.48 20.53 -7.39
N ASP A 56 14.41 21.34 -7.35
CA ASP A 56 13.14 20.95 -6.74
C ASP A 56 12.40 19.87 -7.56
N LEU A 57 12.77 19.68 -8.83
CA LEU A 57 12.25 18.63 -9.70
C LEU A 57 13.08 17.34 -9.67
N LYS A 58 14.29 17.37 -9.09
CA LYS A 58 15.15 16.18 -9.05
C LYS A 58 14.49 15.08 -8.21
N GLY A 59 14.38 13.89 -8.79
CA GLY A 59 13.76 12.73 -8.13
C GLY A 59 12.23 12.68 -8.21
N LEU A 60 11.57 13.73 -8.75
CA LEU A 60 10.12 13.71 -8.99
C LEU A 60 9.77 13.10 -10.35
N ILE A 61 10.67 13.16 -11.32
CA ILE A 61 10.49 12.58 -12.65
C ILE A 61 10.62 11.05 -12.53
N PRO A 62 9.62 10.26 -12.97
CA PRO A 62 9.70 8.80 -12.94
C PRO A 62 10.92 8.26 -13.68
N GLN A 63 11.59 7.27 -13.09
CA GLN A 63 12.71 6.59 -13.75
C GLN A 63 12.21 5.89 -15.02
N GLY A 64 12.91 6.11 -16.15
CA GLY A 64 12.57 5.52 -17.45
C GLY A 64 11.55 6.32 -18.27
N ALA A 65 11.15 7.52 -17.85
CA ALA A 65 10.27 8.39 -18.64
C ALA A 65 10.93 8.80 -19.97
N SER A 66 10.16 8.82 -21.06
CA SER A 66 10.64 9.32 -22.35
C SER A 66 10.93 10.83 -22.28
N PRO A 67 11.74 11.40 -23.19
CA PRO A 67 11.97 12.85 -23.23
C PRO A 67 10.67 13.67 -23.34
N ARG A 68 9.69 13.16 -24.11
CA ARG A 68 8.40 13.80 -24.29
C ARG A 68 7.56 13.77 -23.00
N ASP A 69 7.51 12.61 -22.36
CA ASP A 69 6.71 12.44 -21.14
C ASP A 69 7.32 13.21 -19.96
N SER A 70 8.65 13.23 -19.88
CA SER A 70 9.39 14.04 -18.90
C SER A 70 9.08 15.53 -19.06
N LEU A 71 9.06 16.03 -20.30
CA LEU A 71 8.71 17.43 -20.58
C LEU A 71 7.27 17.75 -20.17
N LEU A 72 6.30 16.90 -20.51
CA LEU A 72 4.90 17.07 -20.12
C LEU A 72 4.73 17.02 -18.58
N PHE A 73 5.44 16.11 -17.91
CA PHE A 73 5.46 16.03 -16.45
C PHE A 73 6.00 17.32 -15.83
N CYS A 74 7.16 17.81 -16.29
CA CYS A 74 7.75 19.05 -15.81
C CYS A 74 6.80 20.24 -15.99
N GLN A 75 6.20 20.38 -17.18
CA GLN A 75 5.27 21.48 -17.45
C GLN A 75 4.01 21.39 -16.57
N SER A 76 3.46 20.19 -16.39
CA SER A 76 2.32 19.96 -15.50
C SER A 76 2.65 20.30 -14.04
N TYR A 77 3.82 19.84 -13.56
CA TYR A 77 4.28 20.11 -12.21
C TYR A 77 4.48 21.61 -11.96
N ILE A 78 5.18 22.31 -12.87
CA ILE A 78 5.42 23.75 -12.78
C ILE A 78 4.09 24.51 -12.74
N ASN A 79 3.15 24.19 -13.64
CA ASN A 79 1.84 24.84 -13.67
C ASN A 79 1.05 24.60 -12.38
N LYS A 80 1.06 23.36 -11.86
CA LYS A 80 0.42 23.03 -10.59
C LYS A 80 1.05 23.80 -9.44
N TRP A 81 2.38 23.87 -9.39
CA TRP A 81 3.12 24.62 -8.38
C TRP A 81 2.75 26.10 -8.41
N VAL A 82 2.78 26.74 -9.59
CA VAL A 82 2.39 28.16 -9.76
C VAL A 82 0.96 28.40 -9.27
N HIS A 83 0.02 27.55 -9.69
CA HIS A 83 -1.37 27.65 -9.26
C HIS A 83 -1.52 27.51 -7.74
N THR A 84 -0.83 26.55 -7.13
CA THR A 84 -0.81 26.39 -5.67
C THR A 84 -0.24 27.61 -4.96
N GLN A 85 0.88 28.17 -5.43
CA GLN A 85 1.47 29.36 -4.82
C GLN A 85 0.56 30.59 -4.91
N LEU A 86 -0.11 30.80 -6.05
CA LEU A 86 -1.09 31.88 -6.21
C LEU A 86 -2.28 31.73 -5.26
N LEU A 87 -2.80 30.50 -5.12
CA LEU A 87 -3.88 30.21 -4.18
C LEU A 87 -3.44 30.42 -2.73
N LEU A 88 -2.24 29.97 -2.35
CA LEU A 88 -1.69 30.19 -1.01
C LEU A 88 -1.56 31.69 -0.71
N GLN A 89 -0.98 32.46 -1.63
CA GLN A 89 -0.85 33.91 -1.47
C GLN A 89 -2.20 34.60 -1.32
N GLN A 90 -3.23 34.13 -2.03
CA GLN A 90 -4.59 34.64 -1.88
C GLN A 90 -5.22 34.21 -0.54
N ALA A 91 -4.99 32.98 -0.10
CA ALA A 91 -5.50 32.49 1.18
C ALA A 91 -4.88 33.25 2.37
N GLU A 92 -3.57 33.46 2.37
CA GLU A 92 -2.85 34.21 3.41
C GLU A 92 -3.31 35.67 3.53
N LYS A 93 -3.72 36.29 2.42
CA LYS A 93 -4.25 37.66 2.42
C LYS A 93 -5.67 37.78 2.98
N ASN A 94 -6.48 36.72 2.87
CA ASN A 94 -7.92 36.78 3.15
C ASN A 94 -8.34 36.03 4.41
N LEU A 95 -7.51 35.13 4.93
CA LEU A 95 -7.80 34.37 6.15
C LEU A 95 -7.21 35.09 7.38
N PRO A 96 -7.91 35.06 8.53
CA PRO A 96 -7.35 35.57 9.78
C PRO A 96 -6.21 34.68 10.27
N GLU A 97 -5.23 35.28 10.97
CA GLU A 97 -4.01 34.61 11.42
C GLU A 97 -4.28 33.34 12.26
N GLU A 98 -5.32 33.34 13.09
CA GLU A 98 -5.75 32.18 13.88
C GLU A 98 -6.11 30.95 13.01
N LYS A 99 -6.56 31.17 11.76
CA LYS A 99 -6.88 30.10 10.81
C LYS A 99 -5.65 29.62 10.03
N LEU A 100 -4.52 30.33 10.16
CA LEU A 100 -3.23 30.01 9.54
C LEU A 100 -2.24 29.39 10.55
N ASP A 101 -2.57 29.36 11.85
CA ASP A 101 -1.73 28.70 12.86
C ASP A 101 -1.88 27.18 12.80
N PHE A 102 -0.94 26.54 12.10
CA PHE A 102 -0.83 25.09 12.03
C PHE A 102 0.29 24.53 12.92
N LYS A 103 0.94 25.35 13.76
CA LYS A 103 2.15 24.96 14.49
C LYS A 103 1.95 23.67 15.29
N LYS A 104 0.87 23.60 16.07
CA LYS A 104 0.55 22.41 16.88
C LYS A 104 0.33 21.16 16.00
N ARG A 105 -0.40 21.30 14.89
CA ARG A 105 -0.70 20.17 13.99
C ARG A 105 0.54 19.68 13.25
N LEU A 106 1.43 20.59 12.85
CA LEU A 106 2.70 20.26 12.23
C LEU A 106 3.64 19.54 13.20
N GLU A 107 3.69 19.97 14.46
CA GLU A 107 4.43 19.27 15.52
C GLU A 107 3.86 17.88 15.81
N GLU A 108 2.54 17.75 15.93
CA GLU A 108 1.86 16.45 16.09
C GLU A 108 2.17 15.50 14.91
N TYR A 109 2.09 16.01 13.68
CA TYR A 109 2.41 15.23 12.48
C TYR A 109 3.88 14.81 12.44
N ARG A 110 4.81 15.72 12.75
CA ARG A 110 6.23 15.43 12.85
C ARG A 110 6.50 14.34 13.90
N ASN A 111 5.89 14.46 15.08
CA ASN A 111 6.05 13.47 16.15
C ASN A 111 5.53 12.10 15.72
N ALA A 112 4.37 12.05 15.06
CA ALA A 112 3.81 10.80 14.54
C ALA A 112 4.75 10.14 13.51
N LEU A 113 5.34 10.91 12.59
CA LEU A 113 6.31 10.39 11.62
C LEU A 113 7.57 9.83 12.31
N ILE A 114 8.10 10.52 13.33
CA ILE A 114 9.27 10.06 14.08
C ILE A 114 8.97 8.76 14.82
N ILE A 115 7.84 8.69 15.51
CA ILE A 115 7.41 7.49 16.24
C ILE A 115 7.26 6.31 15.28
N TYR A 116 6.54 6.50 14.18
CA TYR A 116 6.36 5.46 13.16
C TYR A 116 7.69 4.95 12.62
N GLN A 117 8.63 5.85 12.29
CA GLN A 117 9.94 5.45 11.79
C GLN A 117 10.72 4.67 12.84
N TYR A 118 10.67 5.11 14.11
CA TYR A 118 11.32 4.42 15.22
C TYR A 118 10.73 3.03 15.44
N GLU A 119 9.41 2.89 15.50
CA GLU A 119 8.73 1.61 15.67
C GLU A 119 9.07 0.64 14.53
N THR A 120 9.06 1.13 13.30
CA THR A 120 9.41 0.33 12.11
C THR A 120 10.84 -0.19 12.19
N GLU A 121 11.80 0.68 12.54
CA GLU A 121 13.21 0.29 12.70
C GLU A 121 13.43 -0.64 13.88
N TYR A 122 12.74 -0.40 15.00
CA TYR A 122 12.79 -1.23 16.19
C TYR A 122 12.27 -2.64 15.88
N VAL A 123 11.12 -2.75 15.21
CA VAL A 123 10.57 -4.05 14.78
C VAL A 123 11.56 -4.74 13.84
N ARG A 124 12.12 -4.05 12.85
CA ARG A 124 13.07 -4.62 11.91
C ARG A 124 14.33 -5.18 12.58
N GLN A 125 14.83 -4.53 13.62
CA GLN A 125 16.04 -4.95 14.34
C GLN A 125 15.78 -6.08 15.35
N ASN A 126 14.59 -6.12 15.92
CA ASN A 126 14.27 -7.02 17.04
C ASN A 126 13.33 -8.18 16.67
N MET A 127 12.88 -8.26 15.42
CA MET A 127 12.09 -9.39 14.94
C MET A 127 13.04 -10.49 14.47
N ASP A 128 13.19 -11.53 15.28
CA ASP A 128 13.72 -12.80 14.79
C ASP A 128 12.69 -13.41 13.84
N THR A 129 13.03 -13.48 12.56
CA THR A 129 12.16 -14.03 11.50
C THR A 129 12.42 -15.51 11.25
N VAL A 130 13.41 -16.11 11.94
CA VAL A 130 13.72 -17.52 11.78
C VAL A 130 12.75 -18.33 12.63
N VAL A 131 11.69 -18.83 11.98
CA VAL A 131 10.79 -19.80 12.59
C VAL A 131 11.31 -21.20 12.33
N THR A 132 11.60 -21.95 13.39
CA THR A 132 12.10 -23.32 13.29
C THR A 132 10.97 -24.33 13.10
N GLU A 133 11.27 -25.47 12.46
CA GLU A 133 10.33 -26.60 12.36
C GLU A 133 9.79 -27.05 13.71
N LYS A 134 10.60 -26.95 14.77
CA LYS A 134 10.16 -27.30 16.13
C LYS A 134 9.07 -26.34 16.61
N GLU A 135 9.25 -25.04 16.43
CA GLU A 135 8.25 -24.03 16.83
C GLU A 135 6.95 -24.17 16.03
N ILE A 136 7.05 -24.50 14.73
CA ILE A 136 5.87 -24.81 13.91
C ILE A 136 5.10 -25.99 14.49
N ASN A 137 5.80 -27.09 14.81
CA ASN A 137 5.18 -28.28 15.37
C ASN A 137 4.60 -28.01 16.77
N ASP A 138 5.32 -27.31 17.63
CA ASP A 138 4.86 -26.96 18.98
C ASP A 138 3.61 -26.06 18.92
N TYR A 139 3.59 -25.07 18.02
CA TYR A 139 2.43 -24.22 17.79
C TYR A 139 1.25 -25.02 17.24
N TYR A 140 1.46 -25.82 16.20
CA TYR A 140 0.41 -26.65 15.59
C TYR A 140 -0.23 -27.58 16.63
N ASN A 141 0.60 -28.28 17.41
CA ASN A 141 0.13 -29.22 18.42
C ASN A 141 -0.61 -28.53 19.58
N SER A 142 -0.18 -27.33 19.99
CA SER A 142 -0.86 -26.56 21.04
C SER A 142 -2.15 -25.89 20.56
N HIS A 143 -2.33 -25.72 19.25
CA HIS A 143 -3.48 -25.03 18.63
C HIS A 143 -4.30 -25.93 17.69
N LEU A 144 -4.29 -27.26 17.88
CA LEU A 144 -4.98 -28.22 16.99
C LEU A 144 -6.47 -27.89 16.75
N LYS A 145 -7.14 -27.26 17.72
CA LYS A 145 -8.54 -26.82 17.61
C LYS A 145 -8.75 -25.79 16.50
N ASP A 146 -7.76 -24.93 16.27
CA ASP A 146 -7.83 -23.85 15.27
C ASP A 146 -7.66 -24.39 13.84
N PHE A 147 -7.05 -25.58 13.71
CA PHE A 147 -6.82 -26.26 12.44
C PHE A 147 -7.88 -27.32 12.10
N GLN A 148 -8.95 -27.41 12.88
CA GLN A 148 -10.06 -28.32 12.58
C GLN A 148 -10.83 -27.85 11.34
N LEU A 149 -11.10 -28.78 10.43
CA LEU A 149 -11.95 -28.47 9.28
C LEU A 149 -13.37 -28.14 9.75
N LYS A 150 -13.90 -27.02 9.26
CA LYS A 150 -15.25 -26.54 9.58
C LYS A 150 -16.35 -27.30 8.85
N GLU A 151 -16.00 -28.05 7.82
CA GLU A 151 -16.93 -28.84 7.01
C GLU A 151 -16.31 -30.18 6.60
N ASN A 152 -17.16 -31.17 6.35
CA ASN A 152 -16.72 -32.45 5.81
C ASN A 152 -16.29 -32.28 4.35
N ILE A 153 -15.16 -32.89 4.00
CA ILE A 153 -14.64 -32.95 2.64
C ILE A 153 -14.61 -34.40 2.16
N VAL A 154 -14.77 -34.59 0.86
CA VAL A 154 -14.80 -35.91 0.21
C VAL A 154 -13.98 -35.93 -1.06
N LYS A 155 -13.45 -37.11 -1.38
CA LYS A 155 -12.97 -37.47 -2.71
C LYS A 155 -13.97 -38.44 -3.31
N VAL A 156 -14.45 -38.14 -4.51
CA VAL A 156 -15.64 -38.79 -5.05
C VAL A 156 -15.53 -38.87 -6.56
N ILE A 157 -15.74 -40.07 -7.06
CA ILE A 157 -15.93 -40.39 -8.47
C ILE A 157 -17.43 -40.61 -8.66
N TYR A 158 -18.01 -40.03 -9.71
CA TYR A 158 -19.44 -40.19 -9.99
C TYR A 158 -19.72 -40.17 -11.49
N ALA A 159 -20.87 -40.73 -11.86
CA ALA A 159 -21.47 -40.59 -13.17
C ALA A 159 -22.98 -40.38 -12.99
N ILE A 160 -23.53 -39.36 -13.65
CA ILE A 160 -24.94 -39.00 -13.70
C ILE A 160 -25.46 -39.43 -15.06
N LEU A 161 -26.58 -40.14 -15.07
CA LEU A 161 -27.18 -40.72 -16.27
C LEU A 161 -28.53 -40.07 -16.54
N ASP A 162 -28.79 -39.69 -17.79
CA ASP A 162 -30.11 -39.23 -18.20
C ASP A 162 -31.08 -40.42 -18.26
N ARG A 163 -32.07 -40.41 -17.37
CA ARG A 163 -33.09 -41.46 -17.24
C ARG A 163 -34.10 -41.48 -18.40
N LYS A 164 -34.15 -40.44 -19.24
CA LYS A 164 -35.06 -40.36 -20.39
C LYS A 164 -34.56 -41.15 -21.60
N ARG A 165 -33.29 -41.55 -21.60
CA ARG A 165 -32.71 -42.35 -22.68
C ARG A 165 -33.34 -43.74 -22.74
N GLU A 166 -33.56 -44.24 -23.94
CA GLU A 166 -34.09 -45.60 -24.17
C GLU A 166 -33.16 -46.69 -23.62
N ASP A 167 -31.85 -46.47 -23.71
CA ASP A 167 -30.81 -47.39 -23.22
C ASP A 167 -30.47 -47.21 -21.73
N ALA A 168 -31.15 -46.30 -21.00
CA ALA A 168 -30.84 -45.99 -19.60
C ALA A 168 -30.77 -47.23 -18.68
N PRO A 169 -31.69 -48.23 -18.74
CA PRO A 169 -31.59 -49.43 -17.90
C PRO A 169 -30.35 -50.27 -18.18
N GLN A 170 -29.84 -50.25 -19.41
CA GLN A 170 -28.64 -50.99 -19.79
C GLN A 170 -27.38 -50.22 -19.38
N LEU A 171 -27.35 -48.90 -19.56
CA LEU A 171 -26.26 -48.03 -19.11
C LEU A 171 -26.07 -48.12 -17.60
N GLU A 172 -27.16 -48.09 -16.83
CA GLU A 172 -27.12 -48.22 -15.38
C GLU A 172 -26.43 -49.52 -14.94
N LYS A 173 -26.74 -50.65 -15.60
CA LYS A 173 -26.08 -51.93 -15.35
C LYS A 173 -24.60 -51.90 -15.70
N THR A 174 -24.23 -51.23 -16.79
CA THR A 174 -22.83 -51.11 -17.22
C THR A 174 -22.02 -50.27 -16.25
N PHE A 175 -22.49 -49.07 -15.89
CA PHE A 175 -21.83 -48.23 -14.88
C PHE A 175 -21.75 -48.94 -13.53
N TRP A 176 -22.81 -49.62 -13.09
CA TRP A 176 -22.77 -50.39 -11.86
C TRP A 176 -21.64 -51.43 -11.86
N LYS A 177 -21.42 -52.14 -12.97
CA LYS A 177 -20.29 -53.07 -13.10
C LYS A 177 -18.94 -52.34 -13.07
N ILE A 178 -18.82 -51.22 -13.78
CA ILE A 178 -17.60 -50.42 -13.83
C ILE A 178 -17.19 -49.98 -12.42
N PHE A 179 -18.12 -49.42 -11.62
CA PHE A 179 -17.87 -48.99 -10.24
C PHE A 179 -17.48 -50.11 -9.26
N HIS A 180 -17.59 -51.38 -9.67
CA HIS A 180 -17.14 -52.55 -8.89
C HIS A 180 -15.86 -53.18 -9.44
N LEU A 181 -15.21 -52.58 -10.44
CA LEU A 181 -13.90 -52.99 -10.92
C LEU A 181 -12.79 -52.61 -9.93
N PRO A 182 -11.62 -53.28 -9.98
CA PRO A 182 -10.44 -52.85 -9.25
C PRO A 182 -10.02 -51.42 -9.64
N ASP A 183 -9.48 -50.65 -8.69
CA ASP A 183 -9.13 -49.23 -8.89
C ASP A 183 -8.33 -48.95 -10.17
N SER A 184 -7.36 -49.82 -10.49
CA SER A 184 -6.52 -49.67 -11.69
C SER A 184 -7.30 -49.75 -13.00
N VAL A 185 -8.42 -50.49 -13.03
CA VAL A 185 -9.25 -50.70 -14.23
C VAL A 185 -10.49 -49.81 -14.21
N LEU A 186 -10.97 -49.46 -13.01
CA LEU A 186 -12.09 -48.55 -12.78
C LEU A 186 -11.87 -47.19 -13.44
N LEU A 187 -10.72 -46.55 -13.17
CA LEU A 187 -10.42 -45.21 -13.67
C LEU A 187 -10.33 -45.20 -15.19
N ASP A 188 -9.52 -46.09 -15.77
CA ASP A 188 -9.40 -46.24 -17.23
C ASP A 188 -10.77 -46.50 -17.89
N SER A 189 -11.60 -47.35 -17.28
CA SER A 189 -12.94 -47.64 -17.82
C SER A 189 -13.86 -46.42 -17.77
N LEU A 190 -13.83 -45.64 -16.69
CA LEU A 190 -14.64 -44.43 -16.55
C LEU A 190 -14.17 -43.31 -17.47
N GLU A 191 -12.85 -43.10 -17.59
CA GLU A 191 -12.29 -42.08 -18.47
C GLU A 191 -12.64 -42.31 -19.95
N ASN A 192 -12.72 -43.57 -20.37
CA ASN A 192 -13.10 -43.91 -21.74
C ASN A 192 -14.63 -43.92 -21.95
N PHE A 193 -15.40 -44.39 -20.97
CA PHE A 193 -16.83 -44.65 -21.15
C PHE A 193 -17.73 -43.50 -20.72
N ALA A 194 -17.41 -42.81 -19.62
CA ALA A 194 -18.24 -41.75 -19.06
C ALA A 194 -18.40 -40.51 -19.96
N PRO A 195 -17.38 -40.03 -20.71
CA PRO A 195 -17.52 -38.82 -21.55
C PRO A 195 -18.59 -38.94 -22.64
N VAL A 196 -18.86 -40.16 -23.12
CA VAL A 196 -19.82 -40.41 -24.20
C VAL A 196 -21.20 -40.79 -23.65
N MET A 197 -21.24 -41.45 -22.48
CA MET A 197 -22.45 -42.11 -22.00
C MET A 197 -23.11 -41.43 -20.80
N ALA A 198 -22.37 -40.65 -20.02
CA ALA A 198 -22.89 -39.93 -18.86
C ALA A 198 -23.30 -38.49 -19.24
N GLU A 199 -24.34 -37.98 -18.60
CA GLU A 199 -24.75 -36.57 -18.69
C GLU A 199 -23.75 -35.65 -17.97
N ASN A 200 -23.22 -36.13 -16.84
CA ASN A 200 -22.16 -35.47 -16.09
C ASN A 200 -21.36 -36.50 -15.30
N PHE A 201 -20.07 -36.30 -15.09
CA PHE A 201 -19.20 -37.26 -14.40
C PHE A 201 -17.98 -36.58 -13.77
N SER A 202 -17.33 -37.28 -12.84
CA SER A 202 -16.04 -36.90 -12.29
C SER A 202 -15.21 -38.16 -12.04
N THR A 203 -13.95 -38.15 -12.49
CA THR A 203 -12.93 -39.17 -12.23
C THR A 203 -11.77 -38.65 -11.40
N ASP A 204 -11.86 -37.41 -10.88
CA ASP A 204 -10.77 -36.79 -10.11
C ASP A 204 -10.63 -37.41 -8.71
N THR A 205 -9.50 -38.09 -8.48
CA THR A 205 -9.12 -38.69 -7.20
C THR A 205 -8.17 -37.83 -6.37
N ASN A 206 -7.70 -36.72 -6.91
CA ASN A 206 -6.67 -35.88 -6.30
C ASN A 206 -7.28 -34.71 -5.52
N THR A 207 -8.44 -34.22 -5.96
CA THR A 207 -9.07 -33.05 -5.35
C THR A 207 -10.05 -33.42 -4.24
N TRP A 208 -9.87 -32.84 -3.06
CA TRP A 208 -10.88 -32.85 -2.01
C TRP A 208 -11.91 -31.76 -2.27
N ILE A 209 -13.20 -32.10 -2.21
CA ILE A 209 -14.29 -31.13 -2.34
C ILE A 209 -15.15 -31.10 -1.08
N PRO A 210 -15.68 -29.93 -0.68
CA PRO A 210 -16.68 -29.86 0.37
C PRO A 210 -17.88 -30.75 0.06
N PHE A 211 -18.34 -31.54 1.03
CA PHE A 211 -19.50 -32.41 0.85
C PHE A 211 -20.75 -31.61 0.46
N ASN A 212 -20.93 -30.41 1.03
CA ASN A 212 -22.02 -29.50 0.67
C ASN A 212 -21.95 -29.02 -0.79
N ARG A 213 -20.76 -28.99 -1.41
CA ARG A 213 -20.60 -28.69 -2.85
C ARG A 213 -21.06 -29.88 -3.68
N LEU A 214 -20.71 -31.12 -3.27
CA LEU A 214 -21.20 -32.33 -3.91
C LEU A 214 -22.73 -32.39 -3.90
N LEU A 215 -23.39 -32.01 -2.79
CA LEU A 215 -24.84 -32.02 -2.66
C LEU A 215 -25.58 -31.13 -3.67
N LYS A 216 -24.91 -30.13 -4.25
CA LYS A 216 -25.49 -29.29 -5.32
C LYS A 216 -25.59 -30.02 -6.66
N VAL A 217 -24.76 -31.04 -6.85
CA VAL A 217 -24.71 -31.86 -8.07
C VAL A 217 -25.42 -33.18 -7.86
N ILE A 218 -25.25 -33.78 -6.67
CA ILE A 218 -25.80 -35.09 -6.30
C ILE A 218 -26.57 -34.92 -4.98
N PRO A 219 -27.90 -34.76 -5.01
CA PRO A 219 -28.68 -34.47 -3.82
C PRO A 219 -28.86 -35.72 -2.95
N ILE A 220 -27.88 -35.98 -2.07
CA ILE A 220 -27.94 -37.04 -1.07
C ILE A 220 -28.72 -36.54 0.15
N GLU A 221 -29.79 -37.24 0.52
CA GLU A 221 -30.53 -36.96 1.75
C GLU A 221 -29.86 -37.63 2.96
N THR A 222 -29.29 -36.83 3.86
CA THR A 222 -28.71 -37.33 5.11
C THR A 222 -28.78 -36.29 6.24
N TYR A 223 -29.15 -36.75 7.44
CA TYR A 223 -29.14 -35.93 8.66
C TYR A 223 -27.78 -35.93 9.37
N ASN A 224 -26.88 -36.88 9.04
CA ASN A 224 -25.54 -36.98 9.59
C ASN A 224 -24.54 -37.37 8.50
N GLN A 225 -23.84 -36.35 7.97
CA GLN A 225 -22.88 -36.53 6.87
C GLN A 225 -21.76 -37.49 7.23
N SER A 226 -21.20 -37.39 8.43
CA SER A 226 -20.06 -38.21 8.86
C SER A 226 -20.42 -39.69 8.98
N LEU A 227 -21.59 -39.99 9.56
CA LEU A 227 -22.08 -41.38 9.64
C LEU A 227 -22.41 -41.95 8.26
N TYR A 228 -23.02 -41.13 7.40
CA TYR A 228 -23.34 -41.51 6.03
C TYR A 228 -22.08 -41.90 5.24
N LEU A 229 -21.06 -41.03 5.26
CA LEU A 229 -19.79 -41.26 4.56
C LEU A 229 -19.03 -42.47 5.09
N LYS A 230 -19.15 -42.78 6.40
CA LYS A 230 -18.52 -43.95 6.99
C LYS A 230 -19.13 -45.27 6.50
N ASN A 231 -20.45 -45.28 6.28
CA ASN A 231 -21.20 -46.50 5.97
C ASN A 231 -21.38 -46.75 4.46
N HIS A 232 -21.14 -45.75 3.61
CA HIS A 232 -21.39 -45.85 2.18
C HIS A 232 -20.13 -45.55 1.37
N ARG A 233 -19.52 -46.59 0.81
CA ARG A 233 -18.37 -46.46 -0.10
C ARG A 233 -18.78 -46.33 -1.57
N ILE A 234 -19.80 -47.08 -1.98
CA ILE A 234 -20.38 -47.02 -3.33
C ILE A 234 -21.88 -46.83 -3.15
N ILE A 235 -22.42 -45.82 -3.82
CA ILE A 235 -23.83 -45.43 -3.70
C ILE A 235 -24.43 -45.37 -5.08
N LYS A 236 -25.67 -45.83 -5.19
CA LYS A 236 -26.52 -45.60 -6.35
C LYS A 236 -27.76 -44.84 -5.89
N LEU A 237 -28.01 -43.72 -6.55
CA LEU A 237 -29.19 -42.89 -6.34
C LEU A 237 -30.15 -43.11 -7.52
N LYS A 238 -31.45 -42.98 -7.26
CA LYS A 238 -32.52 -43.19 -8.25
C LYS A 238 -33.15 -41.87 -8.64
#